data_AF-A0A1E7KBW6-F1
#
_entry.id   AF-A0A1E7KBW6-F1
#
_cell.length_a   1.000
_cell.length_b   1.000
_cell.length_c   1.000
_cell.angle_alpha   90.00
_cell.angle_beta   90.00
_cell.angle_gamma   90.00
#
_symmetry.space_group_name_H-M   'P 1'
#
loop_
_entity.id
_entity.type
_entity.pdbx_description
1 polymer ?
#
loop_
_entity_poly.entity_id
_entity_poly.type
_entity_poly.pdbx_seq_one_letter_code
_entity_poly.pdbx_strand_id
1 'polypeptide(L)'
;MTREQQWTLQVLKLSEETGEAAQAVIGVQGTNPRKGYSHAWEDVHAEVADVVVTGLVALARMRPDDAADFLGRHLERQAARFPAAGRPGAEPSPADGGQAPPSGARRRP
;
A
#
# COMPACT_ATOMS: atom_id res chain seq x y z
N MET A 1 -23.98 -4.56 25.62
CA MET A 1 -22.66 -3.93 25.33
C MET A 1 -22.92 -2.61 24.64
N THR A 2 -22.33 -1.51 25.12
CA THR A 2 -22.48 -0.19 24.48
C THR A 2 -21.78 -0.14 23.13
N ARG A 3 -22.07 0.89 22.32
CA ARG A 3 -21.45 1.08 21.02
C ARG A 3 -19.94 1.34 21.15
N GLU A 4 -19.56 2.11 22.16
CA GLU A 4 -18.16 2.40 22.50
C GLU A 4 -17.42 1.13 22.92
N GLN A 5 -18.05 0.26 23.69
CA GLN A 5 -17.46 -1.05 24.04
C GLN A 5 -17.24 -1.92 22.80
N GLN A 6 -18.18 -1.94 21.85
CA GLN A 6 -18.00 -2.64 20.57
C GLN A 6 -16.85 -2.07 19.75
N TRP A 7 -16.73 -0.73 19.70
CA TRP A 7 -15.62 -0.08 19.03
C TRP A 7 -14.28 -0.40 19.69
N THR A 8 -14.22 -0.38 21.02
CA THR A 8 -13.01 -0.80 21.76
C THR A 8 -12.58 -2.19 21.37
N LEU A 9 -13.49 -3.17 21.37
CA LEU A 9 -13.14 -4.54 20.95
C LEU A 9 -12.68 -4.60 19.49
N GLN A 10 -13.32 -3.82 18.60
CA GLN A 10 -12.94 -3.79 17.19
C GLN A 10 -11.56 -3.15 16.96
N VAL A 11 -11.20 -2.13 17.73
CA VAL A 11 -9.86 -1.54 17.71
C VAL A 11 -8.84 -2.49 18.31
N LEU A 12 -9.18 -3.21 19.38
CA LEU A 12 -8.27 -4.21 19.97
C LEU A 12 -7.95 -5.36 19.01
N LYS A 13 -8.88 -5.72 18.11
CA LYS A 13 -8.65 -6.71 17.05
C LYS A 13 -7.48 -6.33 16.13
N LEU A 14 -7.23 -5.03 15.91
CA LEU A 14 -6.07 -4.57 15.12
C LEU A 14 -4.73 -5.05 15.70
N SER A 15 -4.61 -5.06 17.03
CA SER A 15 -3.41 -5.54 17.70
C SER A 15 -3.21 -7.05 17.51
N GLU A 16 -4.31 -7.81 17.43
CA GLU A 16 -4.27 -9.24 17.16
C GLU A 16 -3.75 -9.50 15.75
N GLU A 17 -4.37 -8.91 14.72
CA GLU A 17 -3.94 -9.06 13.31
C GLU A 17 -2.49 -8.57 13.09
N THR A 18 -2.11 -7.48 13.76
CA THR A 18 -0.72 -6.97 13.68
C THR A 18 0.26 -7.98 14.30
N GLY A 19 -0.16 -8.69 15.35
CA GLY A 19 0.62 -9.76 15.97
C GLY A 19 0.77 -10.96 15.04
N GLU A 20 -0.27 -11.33 14.30
CA GLU A 20 -0.25 -12.42 13.31
C GLU A 20 0.68 -12.07 12.14
N ALA A 21 0.61 -10.84 11.62
CA ALA A 21 1.55 -10.36 10.60
C ALA A 21 3.01 -10.40 11.09
N ALA A 22 3.28 -9.98 12.33
CA ALA A 22 4.62 -10.07 12.91
C ALA A 22 5.07 -11.53 13.08
N GLN A 23 4.16 -12.43 13.46
CA GLN A 23 4.44 -13.85 13.56
C GLN A 23 4.78 -14.47 12.20
N ALA A 24 4.07 -14.09 11.13
CA ALA A 24 4.37 -14.53 9.78
C ALA A 24 5.77 -14.08 9.34
N VAL A 25 6.16 -12.83 9.64
CA VAL A 25 7.52 -12.33 9.35
C VAL A 25 8.58 -13.15 10.10
N ILE A 26 8.37 -13.42 11.39
CA ILE A 26 9.25 -14.30 12.18
C ILE A 26 9.34 -15.69 11.54
N GLY A 27 8.21 -16.21 11.05
CA GLY A 27 8.12 -17.49 10.33
C GLY A 27 8.91 -17.50 9.02
N VAL A 28 8.94 -16.39 8.28
CA VAL A 28 9.71 -16.20 7.04
C VAL A 28 11.20 -16.01 7.33
N GLN A 29 11.58 -15.31 8.40
CA GLN A 29 12.99 -15.10 8.74
C GLN A 29 13.62 -16.34 9.36
N GLY A 30 12.82 -17.33 9.77
CA GLY A 30 13.31 -18.55 10.44
C GLY A 30 13.98 -18.25 11.78
N THR A 31 13.69 -17.10 12.40
CA THR A 31 14.36 -16.63 13.62
C THR A 31 13.98 -17.44 14.86
N ASN A 32 13.01 -18.35 14.75
CA ASN A 32 12.66 -19.31 15.79
C ASN A 32 13.48 -20.62 15.67
N PRO A 33 14.46 -20.87 16.57
CA PRO A 33 15.34 -22.04 16.49
C PRO A 33 14.61 -23.39 16.63
N ARG A 34 13.38 -23.42 17.16
CA ARG A 34 12.58 -24.64 17.31
C ARG A 34 11.72 -24.97 16.09
N LYS A 35 11.47 -24.02 15.18
CA LYS A 35 10.57 -24.21 14.03
C LYS A 35 11.21 -23.96 12.66
N GLY A 36 12.32 -23.21 12.59
CA GLY A 36 12.95 -22.84 11.31
C GLY A 36 12.02 -22.01 10.42
N TYR A 37 12.26 -22.04 9.10
CA TYR A 37 11.38 -21.43 8.11
C TYR A 37 10.02 -22.14 8.11
N SER A 38 8.96 -21.41 8.40
CA SER A 38 7.61 -21.99 8.54
C SER A 38 6.55 -21.27 7.72
N HIS A 39 6.86 -20.09 7.19
CA HIS A 39 5.96 -19.24 6.41
C HIS A 39 6.70 -18.76 5.16
N ALA A 40 5.93 -18.33 4.15
CA ALA A 40 6.39 -17.62 2.97
C ALA A 40 5.97 -16.14 3.03
N TRP A 41 6.54 -15.30 2.16
CA TRP A 41 6.18 -13.88 2.12
C TRP A 41 4.72 -13.66 1.72
N GLU A 42 4.13 -14.60 0.99
CA GLU A 42 2.70 -14.65 0.68
C GLU A 42 1.84 -14.69 1.95
N ASP A 43 2.27 -15.41 2.99
CA ASP A 43 1.56 -15.45 4.27
C ASP A 43 1.62 -14.06 4.94
N VAL A 44 2.78 -13.40 4.91
CA VAL A 44 2.92 -12.02 5.43
C VAL A 44 1.99 -11.05 4.68
N HIS A 45 1.88 -11.18 3.35
CA HIS A 45 0.97 -10.35 2.57
C HIS A 45 -0.49 -10.55 2.96
N ALA A 46 -0.90 -11.80 3.22
CA ALA A 46 -2.25 -12.12 3.69
C ALA A 46 -2.53 -11.46 5.05
N GLU A 47 -1.63 -11.63 6.02
CA GLU A 47 -1.81 -11.05 7.36
C GLU A 47 -1.84 -9.51 7.34
N VAL A 48 -1.01 -8.88 6.50
CA VAL A 48 -1.06 -7.42 6.33
C VAL A 48 -2.40 -6.98 5.71
N ALA A 49 -2.95 -7.76 4.77
CA ALA A 49 -4.27 -7.49 4.22
C ALA A 49 -5.36 -7.61 5.29
N ASP A 50 -5.27 -8.59 6.19
CA ASP A 50 -6.22 -8.77 7.29
C ASP A 50 -6.19 -7.62 8.30
N VAL A 51 -5.02 -7.05 8.58
CA VAL A 51 -4.90 -5.79 9.35
C VAL A 51 -5.66 -4.65 8.66
N VAL A 52 -5.46 -4.48 7.35
CA VAL A 52 -6.13 -3.42 6.56
C VAL A 52 -7.65 -3.62 6.57
N VAL A 53 -8.12 -4.83 6.28
CA VAL A 53 -9.56 -5.18 6.29
C VAL A 53 -10.16 -4.94 7.67
N THR A 54 -9.48 -5.36 8.74
CA THR A 54 -9.93 -5.14 10.13
C THR A 54 -10.05 -3.65 10.45
N GLY A 55 -9.11 -2.83 9.97
CA GLY A 55 -9.17 -1.37 10.09
C GLY A 55 -10.34 -0.74 9.34
N LEU A 56 -10.61 -1.21 8.11
CA LEU A 56 -11.75 -0.76 7.31
C LEU A 56 -13.08 -1.13 7.97
N VAL A 57 -13.20 -2.35 8.49
CA VAL A 57 -14.38 -2.81 9.25
C VAL A 57 -14.57 -1.98 10.52
N ALA A 58 -13.49 -1.67 11.24
CA ALA A 58 -13.53 -0.79 12.42
C ALA A 58 -14.09 0.59 12.06
N LEU A 59 -13.53 1.22 11.02
CA LEU A 59 -13.95 2.53 10.57
C LEU A 59 -15.41 2.55 10.11
N ALA A 60 -15.84 1.54 9.35
CA ALA A 60 -17.23 1.42 8.88
C ALA A 60 -18.22 1.30 10.05
N ARG A 61 -17.87 0.55 11.10
CA ARG A 61 -18.70 0.40 12.31
C ARG A 61 -18.75 1.67 13.16
N MET A 62 -17.70 2.47 13.15
CA MET A 62 -17.63 3.75 13.86
C MET A 62 -18.34 4.88 13.12
N ARG A 63 -18.34 4.83 11.78
CA ARG A 63 -18.88 5.86 10.89
C ARG A 63 -19.84 5.24 9.86
N PRO A 64 -21.02 4.77 10.28
CA PRO A 64 -21.93 4.04 9.39
C PRO A 64 -22.40 4.86 8.18
N ASP A 65 -22.44 6.19 8.32
CA ASP A 65 -23.01 7.08 7.31
C ASP A 65 -21.97 7.69 6.35
N ASP A 66 -20.70 7.81 6.77
CA ASP A 66 -19.68 8.56 6.00
C ASP A 66 -18.25 8.00 6.09
N ALA A 67 -18.06 6.72 6.46
CA ALA A 67 -16.74 6.10 6.56
C ALA A 67 -15.86 6.28 5.32
N ALA A 68 -16.44 6.07 4.12
CA ALA A 68 -15.71 6.18 2.85
C ALA A 68 -15.23 7.62 2.59
N ASP A 69 -16.11 8.61 2.74
CA ASP A 69 -15.78 10.03 2.55
C ASP A 69 -14.78 10.52 3.60
N PHE A 70 -14.89 10.02 4.84
CA PHE A 70 -13.91 10.30 5.88
C PHE A 70 -12.53 9.73 5.53
N LEU A 71 -12.47 8.47 5.09
CA LEU A 71 -11.23 7.81 4.70
C LEU A 71 -10.59 8.51 3.51
N GLY A 72 -11.36 8.82 2.46
CA GLY A 72 -10.88 9.51 1.27
C GLY A 72 -10.20 10.85 1.61
N ARG A 73 -10.91 11.72 2.35
CA ARG A 73 -10.34 12.99 2.82
C ARG A 73 -9.11 12.79 3.72
N HIS A 74 -9.06 11.71 4.52
CA HIS A 74 -7.90 11.41 5.34
C HIS A 74 -6.70 10.98 4.49
N LEU A 75 -6.91 10.11 3.50
CA LEU A 75 -5.88 9.66 2.58
C LEU A 75 -5.32 10.82 1.76
N GLU A 76 -6.14 11.72 1.24
CA GLU A 76 -5.70 12.93 0.51
C GLU A 76 -4.76 13.80 1.38
N ARG A 77 -5.14 14.04 2.64
CA ARG A 77 -4.32 14.82 3.58
C ARG A 77 -2.99 14.13 3.90
N GLN A 78 -2.97 12.81 3.98
CA GLN A 78 -1.73 12.07 4.25
C GLN A 78 -0.86 11.96 3.00
N ALA A 79 -1.44 11.75 1.82
CA ALA A 79 -0.70 11.70 0.55
C ALA A 79 0.06 13.02 0.28
N ALA A 80 -0.49 14.16 0.70
CA ALA A 80 0.24 15.44 0.64
C ALA A 80 1.52 15.48 1.52
N ARG A 81 1.64 14.56 2.49
CA ARG A 81 2.78 14.46 3.42
C ARG A 81 3.78 13.37 3.03
N PHE A 82 3.37 12.41 2.20
CA PHE A 82 4.23 11.36 1.68
C PHE A 82 4.52 11.67 0.20
N PRO A 83 5.73 12.13 -0.16
CA PRO A 83 6.09 12.21 -1.57
C PRO A 83 5.88 10.83 -2.18
N ALA A 84 5.23 10.78 -3.35
CA ALA A 84 5.06 9.53 -4.08
C ALA A 84 6.41 8.83 -4.12
N ALA A 85 6.48 7.61 -3.57
CA ALA A 85 7.65 6.75 -3.75
C ALA A 85 7.91 6.73 -5.25
N GLY A 86 9.03 7.33 -5.66
CA GLY A 86 9.29 7.62 -7.08
C GLY A 86 9.07 6.34 -7.87
N ARG A 87 8.20 6.37 -8.88
CA ARG A 87 8.06 5.25 -9.81
C ARG A 87 9.47 4.93 -10.33
N PRO A 88 10.04 3.77 -10.04
CA PRO A 88 11.24 3.35 -10.75
C PRO A 88 10.81 3.07 -12.19
N GLY A 89 11.27 3.89 -13.15
CA GLY A 89 11.15 3.58 -14.57
C GLY A 89 10.15 4.41 -15.40
N ALA A 90 9.77 5.62 -14.99
CA ALA A 90 9.22 6.56 -15.99
C ALA A 90 10.36 7.09 -16.87
N GLU A 91 10.80 6.30 -17.85
CA GLU A 91 11.70 6.79 -18.90
C GLU A 91 11.04 7.95 -19.65
N PRO A 92 11.78 9.04 -19.94
CA PRO A 92 11.25 10.13 -20.75
C PRO A 92 10.93 9.62 -22.16
N SER A 93 9.69 9.86 -22.61
CA SER A 93 9.22 9.52 -23.95
C SER A 93 10.10 10.17 -25.02
N PRO A 94 10.61 9.43 -26.02
CA PRO A 94 11.39 9.99 -27.12
C PRO A 94 10.43 10.61 -28.14
N ALA A 95 9.81 11.72 -27.76
CA ALA A 95 8.96 12.52 -28.64
C ALA A 95 9.35 14.00 -28.59
N ASP A 96 10.67 14.26 -28.62
CA ASP A 96 11.25 15.54 -29.05
C ASP A 96 12.51 15.25 -29.90
N GLY A 97 12.34 14.34 -30.86
CA GLY A 97 13.33 14.10 -31.91
C GLY A 97 13.28 15.23 -32.92
N GLY A 98 14.22 16.16 -32.80
CA GLY A 98 14.37 17.33 -33.67
C GLY A 98 14.22 17.03 -35.16
N GLN A 99 13.45 17.90 -35.80
CA GLN A 99 13.20 17.95 -37.23
C GLN A 99 14.53 18.01 -38.01
N ALA A 100 14.83 16.96 -38.78
CA ALA A 100 15.97 16.94 -39.70
C ALA A 100 15.72 17.89 -40.89
N PRO A 101 16.74 18.62 -41.39
CA PRO A 101 16.54 19.55 -42.50
C PRO A 101 16.40 18.78 -43.83
N PRO A 102 15.68 19.31 -44.84
CA PRO A 102 15.52 18.64 -46.11
C PRO A 102 16.80 18.68 -46.95
N SER A 103 17.16 17.52 -47.51
CA SER A 103 18.26 17.34 -48.46
C SER A 103 17.89 17.98 -49.82
N GLY A 104 18.54 19.11 -50.13
CA GLY A 104 18.39 19.84 -51.40
C GLY A 104 19.54 19.54 -52.38
N ALA A 105 19.19 18.77 -53.41
CA ALA A 105 19.80 18.59 -54.73
C ALA A 105 21.19 19.21 -55.05
N ARG A 106 22.09 18.33 -55.48
CA ARG A 106 23.31 18.66 -56.24
C ARG A 106 22.93 19.42 -57.52
N ARG A 107 23.54 20.59 -57.73
CA ARG A 107 23.76 21.17 -59.07
C ARG A 107 25.17 21.73 -59.15
N ARG A 108 25.98 21.19 -60.06
CA ARG A 108 27.13 21.81 -60.72
C ARG A 108 27.40 21.06 -62.04
N PRO A 109 28.09 21.66 -63.02
CA PRO A 109 28.14 23.07 -63.39
C PRO A 109 27.17 23.41 -64.54
#